data_AF-A0A075HG90-F1
#
_entry.id   AF-A0A075HG90-F1
#
_cell.length_a   1.000
_cell.length_b   1.000
_cell.length_c   1.000
_cell.angle_alpha   90.00
_cell.angle_beta   90.00
_cell.angle_gamma   90.00
#
_symmetry.space_group_name_H-M   'P 1'
#
loop_
_entity.id
_entity.type
_entity.pdbx_description
1 polymer ?
#
loop_
_entity_poly.entity_id
_entity_poly.type
_entity_poly.pdbx_seq_one_letter_code
_entity_poly.pdbx_strand_id
1 'polypeptide(L)'
;MAATMALPLVCIVLGGNTVQEVLKQAEQATAEGGDLIEVRFDKLYVEPVNVTVQNVSGVDETSTEYVAREISDVSVDDAIKQLKKGIDKPVLFTCRSKSEGGEFPDDEEARIGVLEQAIVSGVSWIDIEIGIEPKVRASLVAAAKESGAKVIASYHDLESTPSTEEIVEQYEANSDAGDIIKLCYHTRHHDDALSIFEAGWKLRNSSNSYSLMGQGIGGDWPRIHAPLLEQNLVFTTLKRGFTLADKGLINVRDLMIAWEMLGHSSE
;
A
#
# COMPACT_ATOMS: atom_id res chain seq x y z
N MET A 1 -10.63 -26.96 -19.08
CA MET A 1 -11.29 -25.83 -18.39
C MET A 1 -10.24 -25.22 -17.50
N ALA A 2 -9.87 -23.96 -17.71
CA ALA A 2 -9.03 -23.26 -16.73
C ALA A 2 -9.83 -23.22 -15.42
N ALA A 3 -9.22 -23.61 -14.30
CA ALA A 3 -9.82 -23.37 -13.00
C ALA A 3 -10.10 -21.86 -12.92
N THR A 4 -11.33 -21.48 -12.60
CA THR A 4 -11.67 -20.09 -12.30
C THR A 4 -10.91 -19.72 -11.03
N MET A 5 -9.70 -19.16 -11.20
CA MET A 5 -8.91 -18.62 -10.10
C MET A 5 -9.67 -17.46 -9.50
N ALA A 6 -9.74 -17.40 -8.17
CA ALA A 6 -10.33 -16.26 -7.48
C ALA A 6 -9.56 -14.98 -7.86
N LEU A 7 -10.28 -13.90 -8.12
CA LEU A 7 -9.64 -12.62 -8.42
C LEU A 7 -8.83 -12.11 -7.22
N PRO A 8 -7.72 -11.39 -7.45
CA PRO A 8 -6.99 -10.72 -6.39
C PRO A 8 -7.90 -9.74 -5.64
N LEU A 9 -7.69 -9.59 -4.33
CA LEU A 9 -8.36 -8.52 -3.57
C LEU A 9 -7.92 -7.16 -4.10
N VAL A 10 -8.86 -6.24 -4.26
CA VAL A 10 -8.59 -4.86 -4.66
C VAL A 10 -8.54 -3.96 -3.42
N CYS A 11 -7.34 -3.48 -3.10
CA CYS A 11 -7.09 -2.55 -2.02
C CYS A 11 -7.02 -1.11 -2.54
N ILE A 12 -7.86 -0.22 -2.00
CA ILE A 12 -7.85 1.21 -2.37
C ILE A 12 -7.08 1.99 -1.30
N VAL A 13 -6.03 2.70 -1.71
CA VAL A 13 -5.18 3.50 -0.82
C VAL A 13 -5.77 4.88 -0.58
N LEU A 14 -6.01 5.22 0.69
CA LEU A 14 -6.49 6.54 1.10
C LEU A 14 -5.32 7.44 1.47
N GLY A 15 -5.37 8.69 1.03
CA GLY A 15 -4.29 9.66 1.13
C GLY A 15 -4.61 10.92 1.93
N GLY A 16 -5.68 10.93 2.73
CA GLY A 16 -6.06 12.08 3.57
C GLY A 16 -5.06 12.37 4.69
N ASN A 17 -4.92 13.64 5.06
CA ASN A 17 -4.05 14.13 6.14
C ASN A 17 -4.82 14.41 7.44
N THR A 18 -6.14 14.19 7.41
CA THR A 18 -7.04 14.24 8.56
C THR A 18 -7.97 13.03 8.55
N VAL A 19 -8.48 12.64 9.71
CA VAL A 19 -9.46 11.55 9.83
C VAL A 19 -10.69 11.81 8.96
N GLN A 20 -11.16 13.05 8.90
CA GLN A 20 -12.34 13.47 8.13
C GLN A 20 -12.12 13.31 6.62
N GLU A 21 -10.93 13.64 6.12
CA GLU A 21 -10.58 13.40 4.73
C GLU A 21 -10.49 11.91 4.40
N VAL A 22 -9.89 11.12 5.29
CA VAL A 22 -9.81 9.66 5.14
C VAL A 22 -11.22 9.06 5.09
N LEU A 23 -12.12 9.45 6.00
CA LEU A 23 -13.50 8.99 6.02
C LEU A 23 -14.26 9.34 4.74
N LYS A 24 -14.10 10.56 4.23
CA LYS A 24 -14.69 10.98 2.96
C LYS A 24 -14.17 10.14 1.78
N GLN A 25 -12.87 9.85 1.76
CA GLN A 25 -12.28 9.00 0.72
C GLN A 25 -12.72 7.54 0.88
N ALA A 26 -12.92 7.04 2.10
CA ALA A 26 -13.39 5.68 2.35
C ALA A 26 -14.82 5.45 1.83
N GLU A 27 -15.71 6.44 1.97
CA GLU A 27 -17.05 6.41 1.37
C GLU A 27 -16.96 6.27 -0.16
N GLN A 28 -16.11 7.07 -0.80
CA GLN A 28 -15.87 6.97 -2.24
C GLN A 28 -15.27 5.61 -2.63
N ALA A 29 -14.26 5.12 -1.90
CA ALA A 29 -13.63 3.83 -2.14
C ALA A 29 -14.62 2.67 -2.07
N THR A 30 -15.53 2.72 -1.11
CA THR A 30 -16.62 1.72 -0.97
C THR A 30 -17.54 1.75 -2.17
N ALA A 31 -17.91 2.94 -2.66
CA ALA A 31 -18.75 3.10 -3.85
C ALA A 31 -18.04 2.70 -5.16
N GLU A 32 -16.71 2.75 -5.20
CA GLU A 32 -15.91 2.33 -6.36
C GLU A 32 -15.53 0.83 -6.36
N GLY A 33 -16.03 0.04 -5.40
CA GLY A 33 -15.93 -1.42 -5.44
C GLY A 33 -14.68 -2.03 -4.82
N GLY A 34 -13.93 -1.30 -3.99
CA GLY A 34 -12.78 -1.86 -3.27
C GLY A 34 -13.18 -2.98 -2.30
N ASP A 35 -12.36 -4.03 -2.23
CA ASP A 35 -12.51 -5.13 -1.26
C ASP A 35 -11.92 -4.75 0.11
N LEU A 36 -10.81 -4.01 0.07
CA LEU A 36 -10.01 -3.57 1.21
C LEU A 36 -9.72 -2.07 1.11
N ILE A 37 -9.70 -1.39 2.25
CA ILE A 37 -9.33 0.02 2.32
C ILE A 37 -8.02 0.16 3.10
N GLU A 38 -6.97 0.68 2.46
CA GLU A 38 -5.73 1.01 3.15
C GLU A 38 -5.82 2.43 3.73
N VAL A 39 -5.75 2.50 5.06
CA VAL A 39 -5.54 3.76 5.77
C VAL A 39 -4.04 3.95 5.95
N ARG A 40 -3.48 4.93 5.22
CA ARG A 40 -2.11 5.42 5.42
C ARG A 40 -2.04 6.34 6.63
N PHE A 41 -1.96 5.73 7.81
CA PHE A 41 -2.00 6.44 9.09
C PHE A 41 -0.82 7.39 9.26
N ASP A 42 0.34 7.07 8.65
CA ASP A 42 1.50 7.94 8.60
C ASP A 42 1.18 9.32 8.01
N LYS A 43 0.20 9.43 7.10
CA LYS A 43 -0.19 10.72 6.49
C LYS A 43 -0.92 11.66 7.45
N LEU A 44 -1.41 11.17 8.59
CA LEU A 44 -2.00 12.01 9.63
C LEU A 44 -0.93 12.83 10.38
N TYR A 45 0.35 12.48 10.23
CA TYR A 45 1.49 13.18 10.84
C TYR A 45 2.08 14.27 9.96
N VAL A 46 1.45 14.59 8.83
CA VAL A 46 1.83 15.73 8.00
C VAL A 46 0.62 16.56 7.62
N GLU A 47 0.83 17.85 7.42
CA GLU A 47 -0.18 18.78 6.92
C GLU A 47 0.24 19.41 5.59
N PRO A 48 -0.68 19.52 4.61
CA PRO A 48 -0.39 20.19 3.36
C PRO A 48 -0.36 21.71 3.54
N VAL A 49 0.70 22.36 3.07
CA VAL A 49 0.87 23.81 3.06
C VAL A 49 1.09 24.26 1.62
N ASN A 50 0.35 25.29 1.19
CA ASN A 50 0.55 25.87 -0.14
C ASN A 50 1.70 26.88 -0.09
N VAL A 51 2.73 26.62 -0.89
CA VAL A 51 3.90 27.48 -1.04
C VAL A 51 3.83 28.13 -2.40
N THR A 52 3.81 29.47 -2.42
CA THR A 52 3.83 30.24 -3.66
C THR A 52 5.21 30.86 -3.85
N VAL A 53 5.88 30.51 -4.95
CA VAL A 53 7.19 31.04 -5.33
C VAL A 53 7.05 31.79 -6.63
N GLN A 54 7.56 33.02 -6.68
CA GLN A 54 7.59 33.79 -7.91
C GLN A 54 8.82 33.38 -8.72
N ASN A 55 8.61 32.89 -9.94
CA ASN A 55 9.72 32.51 -10.81
C ASN A 55 10.43 33.75 -11.40
N VAL A 56 11.57 33.53 -12.05
CA VAL A 56 12.38 34.61 -12.66
C VAL A 56 11.64 35.41 -13.73
N SER A 57 10.51 34.92 -14.23
CA SER A 57 9.64 35.60 -15.20
C SER A 57 8.50 36.37 -14.56
N GLY A 58 8.45 36.45 -13.22
CA GLY A 58 7.41 37.13 -12.47
C GLY A 58 6.09 36.35 -12.35
N VAL A 59 6.08 35.06 -12.74
CA VAL A 59 4.90 34.19 -12.63
C VAL A 59 4.93 33.47 -11.29
N ASP A 60 3.82 33.55 -10.56
CA ASP A 60 3.62 32.83 -9.30
C ASP A 60 3.36 31.35 -9.59
N GLU A 61 4.24 30.48 -9.11
CA GLU A 61 4.07 29.03 -9.09
C GLU A 61 3.69 28.60 -7.68
N THR A 62 2.53 27.96 -7.53
CA THR A 62 2.08 27.41 -6.25
C THR A 62 2.26 25.91 -6.23
N SER A 63 3.01 25.40 -5.26
CA SER A 63 3.16 23.99 -4.94
C SER A 63 2.51 23.67 -3.59
N THR A 64 2.16 22.39 -3.39
CA THR A 64 1.79 21.89 -2.07
C THR A 64 2.98 21.17 -1.48
N GLU A 65 3.45 21.64 -0.34
CA GLU A 65 4.46 20.99 0.48
C GLU A 65 3.79 20.34 1.70
N TYR A 66 4.48 19.43 2.37
CA TYR A 66 3.99 18.76 3.58
C TYR A 66 4.89 19.10 4.75
N VAL A 67 4.27 19.59 5.83
CA VAL A 67 4.96 19.93 7.09
C VAL A 67 4.64 18.86 8.12
N ALA A 68 5.65 18.38 8.82
CA ALA A 68 5.47 17.38 9.88
C ALA A 68 4.73 17.97 11.08
N ARG A 69 3.82 17.18 11.65
CA ARG A 69 3.19 17.40 12.95
C ARG A 69 4.04 16.76 14.04
N GLU A 70 3.93 17.28 15.26
CA GLU A 70 4.52 16.60 16.41
C GLU A 70 3.76 15.30 16.67
N ILE A 71 4.46 14.28 17.18
CA ILE A 71 3.83 12.96 17.47
C ILE A 71 2.64 13.13 18.42
N SER A 72 2.74 14.07 19.37
CA SER A 72 1.68 14.38 20.34
C SER A 72 0.44 15.05 19.73
N ASP A 73 0.52 15.59 18.52
CA ASP A 73 -0.62 16.25 17.87
C ASP A 73 -1.65 15.25 17.33
N VAL A 74 -1.25 13.97 17.18
CA VAL A 74 -2.10 12.90 16.68
C VAL A 74 -2.51 11.99 17.85
N SER A 75 -3.77 12.10 18.29
CA SER A 75 -4.38 11.13 19.21
C SER A 75 -4.67 9.82 18.46
N VAL A 76 -3.79 8.84 18.61
CA VAL A 76 -3.83 7.56 17.88
C VAL A 76 -5.13 6.80 18.18
N ASP A 77 -5.45 6.62 19.45
CA ASP A 77 -6.66 5.91 19.90
C ASP A 77 -7.96 6.58 19.41
N ASP A 78 -8.06 7.91 19.50
CA ASP A 78 -9.25 8.63 19.01
C ASP A 78 -9.37 8.57 17.48
N ALA A 79 -8.26 8.67 16.75
CA ALA A 79 -8.25 8.56 15.31
C ALA A 79 -8.70 7.15 14.87
N ILE A 80 -8.16 6.09 15.47
CA ILE A 80 -8.55 4.71 15.19
C ILE A 80 -10.04 4.49 15.49
N LYS A 81 -10.54 4.97 16.64
CA LYS A 81 -11.98 4.86 17.00
C LYS A 81 -12.89 5.51 15.96
N GLN A 82 -12.53 6.71 15.50
CA GLN A 82 -13.30 7.42 14.49
C GLN A 82 -13.28 6.71 13.13
N LEU A 83 -12.10 6.23 12.70
CA LEU A 83 -11.94 5.47 11.46
C LEU A 83 -12.75 4.17 11.49
N LYS A 84 -12.66 3.39 12.58
CA LYS A 84 -13.44 2.15 12.75
C LYS A 84 -14.95 2.39 12.73
N LYS A 85 -15.41 3.55 13.20
CA LYS A 85 -16.83 3.90 13.19
C LYS A 85 -17.33 4.32 11.81
N GLY A 86 -16.46 4.91 10.98
CA GLY A 86 -16.85 5.51 9.71
C GLY A 86 -16.46 4.71 8.46
N ILE A 87 -15.76 3.59 8.61
CA ILE A 87 -15.37 2.72 7.49
C ILE A 87 -16.01 1.34 7.68
N ASP A 88 -16.94 0.98 6.79
CA ASP A 88 -17.68 -0.29 6.85
C ASP A 88 -16.92 -1.48 6.21
N LYS A 89 -15.96 -1.19 5.33
CA LYS A 89 -15.12 -2.20 4.67
C LYS A 89 -13.99 -2.66 5.59
N PRO A 90 -13.45 -3.87 5.39
CA PRO A 90 -12.20 -4.28 6.05
C PRO A 90 -11.10 -3.23 5.83
N VAL A 91 -10.35 -2.92 6.88
CA VAL A 91 -9.28 -1.92 6.86
C VAL A 91 -7.93 -2.62 6.93
N LEU A 92 -7.02 -2.20 6.03
CA LEU A 92 -5.59 -2.35 6.17
C LEU A 92 -5.03 -1.11 6.86
N PHE A 93 -4.54 -1.28 8.07
CA PHE A 93 -3.86 -0.22 8.80
C PHE A 93 -2.37 -0.22 8.45
N THR A 94 -1.88 0.89 7.91
CA THR A 94 -0.48 1.05 7.51
C THR A 94 0.11 2.30 8.15
N CYS A 95 1.21 2.16 8.88
CA CYS A 95 2.03 3.26 9.36
C CYS A 95 3.42 3.16 8.72
N ARG A 96 3.53 3.67 7.49
CA ARG A 96 4.75 3.54 6.67
C ARG A 96 5.88 4.40 7.24
N SER A 97 7.07 3.82 7.41
CA SER A 97 8.28 4.53 7.81
C SER A 97 8.77 5.49 6.72
N LYS A 98 9.52 6.51 7.13
CA LYS A 98 10.15 7.44 6.18
C LYS A 98 11.15 6.74 5.25
N SER A 99 11.89 5.76 5.76
CA SER A 99 12.83 4.94 4.98
C SER A 99 12.16 4.13 3.87
N GLU A 100 10.88 3.81 4.00
CA GLU A 100 10.08 3.13 2.98
C GLU A 100 9.07 4.07 2.28
N GLY A 101 9.28 5.39 2.33
CA GLY A 101 8.51 6.37 1.56
C GLY A 101 7.19 6.79 2.23
N GLY A 102 7.11 6.65 3.55
CA GLY A 102 6.04 7.15 4.39
C GLY A 102 6.31 8.54 4.96
N GLU A 103 5.30 9.06 5.65
CA GLU A 103 5.32 10.41 6.23
C GLU A 103 5.40 10.38 7.77
N PHE A 104 5.59 9.20 8.37
CA PHE A 104 5.72 9.09 9.81
C PHE A 104 7.05 9.74 10.25
N PRO A 105 7.08 10.46 11.40
CA PRO A 105 8.31 11.00 11.96
C PRO A 105 9.41 9.94 12.09
N ASP A 106 10.68 10.34 12.04
CA ASP A 106 11.83 9.42 12.12
C ASP A 106 12.09 8.96 13.56
N ASP A 107 11.09 8.26 14.13
CA ASP A 107 11.05 7.73 15.49
C ASP A 107 10.41 6.33 15.46
N GLU A 108 11.26 5.31 15.36
CA GLU A 108 10.81 3.92 15.22
C GLU A 108 10.07 3.41 16.46
N GLU A 109 10.50 3.80 17.67
CA GLU A 109 9.85 3.37 18.91
C GLU A 109 8.41 3.89 18.98
N ALA A 110 8.21 5.17 18.65
CA ALA A 110 6.88 5.75 18.56
C ALA A 110 6.03 5.07 17.47
N ARG A 111 6.63 4.74 16.32
CA ARG A 111 5.92 4.06 15.21
C ARG A 111 5.44 2.67 15.61
N ILE A 112 6.29 1.89 16.29
CA ILE A 112 5.93 0.59 16.84
C ILE A 112 4.75 0.72 17.82
N GLY A 113 4.77 1.74 18.70
CA GLY A 113 3.65 2.02 19.60
C GLY A 113 2.32 2.36 18.89
N VAL A 114 2.36 2.94 17.69
CA VAL A 114 1.17 3.14 16.84
C VAL A 114 0.66 1.81 16.29
N LEU A 115 1.55 0.93 15.81
CA LEU A 115 1.19 -0.39 15.30
C LEU A 115 0.59 -1.28 16.40
N GLU A 116 1.16 -1.25 17.61
CA GLU A 116 0.62 -1.98 18.77
C GLU A 116 -0.79 -1.51 19.13
N GLN A 117 -1.03 -0.18 19.16
CA GLN A 117 -2.37 0.37 19.40
C GLN A 117 -3.37 -0.05 18.31
N ALA A 118 -2.95 -0.07 17.04
CA ALA A 118 -3.78 -0.58 15.95
C ALA A 118 -4.16 -2.05 16.15
N ILE A 119 -3.19 -2.90 16.52
CA ILE A 119 -3.42 -4.32 16.83
C ILE A 119 -4.43 -4.48 17.97
N VAL A 120 -4.22 -3.78 19.09
CA VAL A 120 -5.09 -3.83 20.27
C VAL A 120 -6.51 -3.35 19.94
N SER A 121 -6.65 -2.40 19.03
CA SER A 121 -7.95 -1.92 18.59
C SER A 121 -8.76 -2.97 17.81
N GLY A 122 -8.13 -4.05 17.31
CA GLY A 122 -8.75 -5.08 16.49
C GLY A 122 -9.01 -4.61 15.05
N VAL A 123 -7.96 -4.15 14.36
CA VAL A 123 -7.99 -3.91 12.90
C VAL A 123 -8.10 -5.22 12.14
N SER A 124 -8.67 -5.20 10.93
CA SER A 124 -8.82 -6.41 10.11
C SER A 124 -7.50 -6.87 9.49
N TRP A 125 -6.70 -5.90 9.03
CA TRP A 125 -5.38 -6.12 8.47
C TRP A 125 -4.41 -5.08 9.01
N ILE A 126 -3.14 -5.46 9.14
CA ILE A 126 -2.04 -4.57 9.47
C ILE A 126 -0.86 -4.79 8.53
N ASP A 127 -0.26 -3.69 8.07
CA ASP A 127 1.00 -3.71 7.33
C ASP A 127 2.17 -3.62 8.32
N ILE A 128 3.06 -4.61 8.29
CA ILE A 128 4.26 -4.69 9.11
C ILE A 128 5.46 -4.79 8.17
N GLU A 129 6.36 -3.82 8.26
CA GLU A 129 7.56 -3.76 7.42
C GLU A 129 8.53 -4.89 7.76
N ILE A 130 9.03 -5.55 6.72
CA ILE A 130 10.06 -6.59 6.80
C ILE A 130 11.34 -6.02 7.42
N GLY A 131 11.63 -4.73 7.20
CA GLY A 131 12.80 -4.05 7.74
C GLY A 131 12.80 -3.80 9.25
N ILE A 132 11.66 -3.98 9.95
CA ILE A 132 11.59 -3.85 11.42
C ILE A 132 12.53 -4.88 12.06
N GLU A 133 13.17 -4.49 13.18
CA GLU A 133 14.08 -5.37 13.92
C GLU A 133 13.43 -6.75 14.17
N PRO A 134 14.12 -7.87 13.88
CA PRO A 134 13.49 -9.19 13.83
C PRO A 134 12.70 -9.61 15.08
N LYS A 135 13.16 -9.30 16.30
CA LYS A 135 12.45 -9.65 17.53
C LYS A 135 11.21 -8.79 17.73
N VAL A 136 11.32 -7.48 17.47
CA VAL A 136 10.18 -6.56 17.53
C VAL A 136 9.13 -6.96 16.49
N ARG A 137 9.56 -7.22 15.25
CA ARG A 137 8.69 -7.69 14.16
C ARG A 137 7.97 -8.98 14.53
N ALA A 138 8.68 -9.98 15.06
CA ALA A 138 8.08 -11.24 15.50
C ALA A 138 7.03 -11.03 16.60
N SER A 139 7.27 -10.10 17.54
CA SER A 139 6.30 -9.73 18.57
C SER A 139 5.03 -9.11 17.98
N LEU A 140 5.18 -8.16 17.05
CA LEU A 140 4.03 -7.53 16.38
C LEU A 140 3.20 -8.54 15.58
N VAL A 141 3.86 -9.42 14.80
CA VAL A 141 3.18 -10.46 14.02
C VAL A 141 2.42 -11.42 14.93
N ALA A 142 3.02 -11.83 16.06
CA ALA A 142 2.35 -12.69 17.03
C ALA A 142 1.12 -12.00 17.65
N ALA A 143 1.25 -10.74 18.05
CA ALA A 143 0.15 -9.95 18.62
C ALA A 143 -0.99 -9.72 17.62
N ALA A 144 -0.66 -9.43 16.35
CA ALA A 144 -1.63 -9.29 15.27
C ALA A 144 -2.42 -10.59 15.06
N LYS A 145 -1.72 -11.73 15.04
CA LYS A 145 -2.36 -13.05 14.93
C LYS A 145 -3.27 -13.36 16.11
N GLU A 146 -2.86 -13.01 17.34
CA GLU A 146 -3.67 -13.21 18.54
C GLU A 146 -4.94 -12.33 18.54
N SER A 147 -4.85 -11.10 18.01
CA SER A 147 -6.02 -10.22 17.85
C SER A 147 -6.95 -10.62 16.70
N GLY A 148 -6.52 -11.57 15.85
CA GLY A 148 -7.26 -12.00 14.65
C GLY A 148 -7.04 -11.11 13.42
N ALA A 149 -6.12 -10.16 13.49
CA ALA A 149 -5.71 -9.36 12.34
C ALA A 149 -4.84 -10.19 11.39
N LYS A 150 -5.01 -9.97 10.09
CA LYS A 150 -4.10 -10.52 9.07
C LYS A 150 -2.93 -9.57 8.82
N VAL A 151 -1.76 -10.11 8.52
CA VAL A 151 -0.51 -9.36 8.36
C VAL A 151 -0.12 -9.28 6.88
N ILE A 152 0.13 -8.07 6.40
CA ILE A 152 0.90 -7.84 5.18
C ILE A 152 2.35 -7.56 5.59
N ALA A 153 3.26 -8.48 5.25
CA ALA A 153 4.69 -8.28 5.44
C ALA A 153 5.22 -7.50 4.23
N SER A 154 5.57 -6.24 4.44
CA SER A 154 5.84 -5.32 3.32
C SER A 154 7.31 -4.91 3.24
N TYR A 155 7.75 -4.60 2.03
CA TYR A 155 9.05 -3.99 1.78
C TYR A 155 8.96 -3.04 0.59
N HIS A 156 9.61 -1.89 0.69
CA HIS A 156 9.68 -0.89 -0.37
C HIS A 156 11.14 -0.51 -0.64
N ASP A 157 11.60 -0.71 -1.87
CA ASP A 157 12.81 -0.08 -2.38
C ASP A 157 12.41 1.20 -3.14
N LEU A 158 12.91 2.34 -2.67
CA LEU A 158 12.61 3.66 -3.23
C LEU A 158 13.58 4.08 -4.35
N GLU A 159 14.66 3.33 -4.54
CA GLU A 159 15.77 3.73 -5.41
C GLU A 159 15.85 2.85 -6.65
N SER A 160 15.62 1.55 -6.50
CA SER A 160 15.95 0.56 -7.52
C SER A 160 14.93 -0.56 -7.65
N THR A 161 15.12 -1.36 -8.70
CA THR A 161 14.44 -2.64 -8.90
C THR A 161 15.51 -3.72 -9.05
N PRO A 162 15.51 -4.76 -8.20
CA PRO A 162 16.47 -5.85 -8.30
C PRO A 162 16.10 -6.80 -9.46
N SER A 163 16.98 -7.75 -9.75
CA SER A 163 16.73 -8.76 -10.78
C SER A 163 15.54 -9.66 -10.45
N THR A 164 14.96 -10.28 -11.48
CA THR A 164 13.88 -11.25 -11.34
C THR A 164 14.18 -12.32 -10.27
N GLU A 165 15.39 -12.88 -10.28
CA GLU A 165 15.83 -13.90 -9.31
C GLU A 165 15.91 -13.35 -7.89
N GLU A 166 16.47 -12.15 -7.69
CA GLU A 166 16.57 -11.52 -6.37
C GLU A 166 15.19 -11.19 -5.78
N ILE A 167 14.21 -10.79 -6.60
CA ILE A 167 12.81 -10.59 -6.16
C ILE A 167 12.21 -11.90 -5.66
N VAL A 168 12.42 -13.00 -6.40
CA VAL A 168 11.94 -14.34 -6.01
C VAL A 168 12.62 -14.80 -4.72
N GLU A 169 13.93 -14.66 -4.60
CA GLU A 169 14.69 -15.00 -3.40
C GLU A 169 14.21 -14.17 -2.19
N GLN A 170 13.94 -12.88 -2.38
CA GLN A 170 13.42 -12.01 -1.32
C GLN A 170 12.03 -12.44 -0.85
N TYR A 171 11.15 -12.85 -1.78
CA TYR A 171 9.85 -13.42 -1.44
C TYR A 171 10.00 -14.73 -0.65
N GLU A 172 10.83 -15.67 -1.12
CA GLU A 172 11.03 -16.97 -0.46
C GLU A 172 11.62 -16.81 0.95
N ALA A 173 12.61 -15.92 1.10
CA ALA A 173 13.28 -15.64 2.37
C ALA A 173 12.35 -15.01 3.43
N ASN A 174 11.21 -14.46 3.01
CA ASN A 174 10.23 -13.83 3.90
C ASN A 174 8.88 -14.56 3.89
N SER A 175 8.81 -15.78 3.36
CA SER A 175 7.55 -16.53 3.20
C SER A 175 6.76 -16.73 4.51
N ASP A 176 7.42 -16.70 5.68
CA ASP A 176 6.79 -16.82 7.00
C ASP A 176 6.53 -15.47 7.72
N ALA A 177 6.85 -14.34 7.07
CA ALA A 177 6.78 -13.02 7.71
C ALA A 177 5.35 -12.48 7.88
N GLY A 178 4.37 -13.01 7.14
CA GLY A 178 2.97 -12.57 7.21
C GLY A 178 2.04 -13.42 6.34
N ASP A 179 0.77 -13.05 6.30
CA ASP A 179 -0.25 -13.72 5.46
C ASP A 179 -0.04 -13.40 3.98
N ILE A 180 0.41 -12.18 3.65
CA ILE A 180 0.76 -11.75 2.30
C ILE A 180 2.13 -11.07 2.30
N ILE A 181 3.02 -11.47 1.39
CA ILE A 181 4.30 -10.81 1.18
C ILE A 181 4.13 -9.73 0.10
N LYS A 182 4.38 -8.47 0.48
CA LYS A 182 4.24 -7.31 -0.40
C LYS A 182 5.60 -6.72 -0.71
N LEU A 183 6.02 -6.77 -1.97
CA LEU A 183 7.28 -6.17 -2.41
C LEU A 183 6.99 -5.08 -3.44
N CYS A 184 7.50 -3.88 -3.18
CA CYS A 184 7.33 -2.71 -4.02
C CYS A 184 8.69 -2.14 -4.38
N TYR A 185 8.95 -1.93 -5.66
CA TYR A 185 10.24 -1.43 -6.14
C TYR A 185 10.07 -0.15 -6.96
N HIS A 186 11.13 0.63 -7.09
CA HIS A 186 11.11 1.85 -7.89
C HIS A 186 11.53 1.56 -9.33
N THR A 187 10.60 1.75 -10.27
CA THR A 187 10.80 1.45 -11.70
C THR A 187 11.13 2.73 -12.47
N ARG A 188 12.31 2.77 -13.08
CA ARG A 188 12.80 3.91 -13.87
C ARG A 188 12.74 3.63 -15.37
N HIS A 189 12.82 2.36 -15.74
CA HIS A 189 12.83 1.89 -17.12
C HIS A 189 11.89 0.68 -17.30
N HIS A 190 11.56 0.35 -18.55
CA HIS A 190 10.66 -0.77 -18.83
C HIS A 190 11.23 -2.13 -18.38
N ASP A 191 12.55 -2.29 -18.37
CA ASP A 191 13.21 -3.52 -17.93
C ASP A 191 13.01 -3.78 -16.42
N ASP A 192 12.86 -2.72 -15.61
CA ASP A 192 12.53 -2.82 -14.19
C ASP A 192 11.13 -3.42 -14.01
N ALA A 193 10.14 -2.88 -14.74
CA ALA A 193 8.78 -3.38 -14.71
C ALA A 193 8.68 -4.82 -15.20
N LEU A 194 9.46 -5.19 -16.23
CA LEU A 194 9.57 -6.57 -16.71
C LEU A 194 10.15 -7.50 -15.65
N SER A 195 11.19 -7.07 -14.91
CA SER A 195 11.79 -7.90 -13.85
C SER A 195 10.76 -8.26 -12.76
N ILE A 196 9.95 -7.27 -12.33
CA ILE A 196 8.85 -7.49 -11.37
C ILE A 196 7.77 -8.41 -11.96
N PHE A 197 7.42 -8.22 -13.23
CA PHE A 197 6.43 -9.05 -13.92
C PHE A 197 6.89 -10.51 -14.05
N GLU A 198 8.14 -10.72 -14.48
CA GLU A 198 8.74 -12.05 -14.60
C GLU A 198 8.84 -12.75 -13.25
N ALA A 199 9.16 -12.01 -12.18
CA ALA A 199 9.15 -12.56 -10.83
C ALA A 199 7.74 -13.04 -10.46
N GLY A 200 6.71 -12.20 -10.68
CA GLY A 200 5.32 -12.60 -10.49
C GLY A 200 4.91 -13.82 -11.33
N TRP A 201 5.42 -13.94 -12.56
CA TRP A 201 5.16 -15.09 -13.42
C TRP A 201 5.78 -16.38 -12.88
N LYS A 202 6.99 -16.30 -12.33
CA LYS A 202 7.70 -17.42 -11.69
C LYS A 202 7.07 -17.83 -10.36
N LEU A 203 6.52 -16.88 -9.61
CA LEU A 203 5.89 -17.12 -8.30
C LEU A 203 4.48 -17.72 -8.37
N ARG A 204 3.89 -17.90 -9.55
CA ARG A 204 2.59 -18.57 -9.67
C ARG A 204 2.62 -19.96 -9.08
N ASN A 205 1.50 -20.39 -8.50
CA ASN A 205 1.36 -21.63 -7.73
C ASN A 205 2.25 -21.71 -6.48
N SER A 206 2.83 -20.60 -6.03
CA SER A 206 3.51 -20.57 -4.74
C SER A 206 2.53 -20.80 -3.59
N SER A 207 3.05 -21.34 -2.47
CA SER A 207 2.25 -21.62 -1.28
C SER A 207 1.81 -20.37 -0.52
N ASN A 208 2.61 -19.31 -0.56
CA ASN A 208 2.36 -18.09 0.18
C ASN A 208 1.74 -17.04 -0.73
N SER A 209 0.91 -16.19 -0.16
CA SER A 209 0.25 -15.14 -0.93
C SER A 209 1.20 -13.96 -1.14
N TYR A 210 1.09 -13.28 -2.28
CA TYR A 210 1.95 -12.13 -2.58
C TYR A 210 1.26 -10.97 -3.30
N SER A 211 1.94 -9.83 -3.24
CA SER A 211 1.65 -8.60 -3.97
C SER A 211 2.95 -7.95 -4.43
N LEU A 212 3.24 -8.01 -5.73
CA LEU A 212 4.36 -7.38 -6.39
C LEU A 212 3.90 -6.17 -7.19
N MET A 213 4.62 -5.05 -7.07
CA MET A 213 4.30 -3.84 -7.80
C MET A 213 5.51 -2.92 -7.99
N GLY A 214 5.43 -2.06 -8.99
CA GLY A 214 6.39 -0.97 -9.18
C GLY A 214 5.80 0.40 -8.82
N GLN A 215 6.68 1.33 -8.49
CA GLN A 215 6.41 2.77 -8.48
C GLN A 215 7.30 3.46 -9.51
N GLY A 216 6.66 4.07 -10.51
CA GLY A 216 7.33 4.68 -11.65
C GLY A 216 6.91 4.04 -12.97
N ILE A 217 7.66 4.28 -14.04
CA ILE A 217 7.26 3.91 -15.40
C ILE A 217 7.07 2.38 -15.48
N GLY A 218 5.92 1.94 -16.00
CA GLY A 218 5.56 0.52 -16.15
C GLY A 218 5.23 -0.21 -14.85
N GLY A 219 5.31 0.44 -13.68
CA GLY A 219 5.04 -0.17 -12.37
C GLY A 219 3.58 -0.61 -12.17
N ASP A 220 2.68 -0.19 -13.05
CA ASP A 220 1.28 -0.58 -13.12
C ASP A 220 1.06 -1.93 -13.85
N TRP A 221 2.03 -2.42 -14.63
CA TRP A 221 1.90 -3.68 -15.37
C TRP A 221 1.63 -4.89 -14.46
N PRO A 222 2.36 -5.09 -13.35
CA PRO A 222 2.06 -6.17 -12.41
C PRO A 222 0.65 -6.06 -11.81
N ARG A 223 0.13 -4.82 -11.66
CA ARG A 223 -1.23 -4.57 -11.13
C ARG A 223 -2.30 -4.99 -12.13
N ILE A 224 -2.19 -4.53 -13.37
CA ILE A 224 -3.15 -4.85 -14.45
C ILE A 224 -3.21 -6.36 -14.69
N HIS A 225 -2.06 -7.03 -14.66
CA HIS A 225 -1.98 -8.46 -14.95
C HIS A 225 -2.02 -9.34 -13.70
N ALA A 226 -2.38 -8.79 -12.54
CA ALA A 226 -2.37 -9.52 -11.28
C ALA A 226 -3.15 -10.85 -11.31
N PRO A 227 -4.33 -10.98 -11.97
CA PRO A 227 -5.00 -12.27 -12.09
C PRO A 227 -4.18 -13.31 -12.87
N LEU A 228 -3.53 -12.90 -13.97
CA LEU A 228 -2.63 -13.75 -14.76
C LEU A 228 -1.38 -14.17 -13.97
N LEU A 229 -0.89 -13.25 -13.13
CA LEU A 229 0.26 -13.45 -12.26
C LEU A 229 -0.11 -14.12 -10.93
N GLU A 230 -1.36 -14.53 -10.72
CA GLU A 230 -1.86 -15.17 -9.49
C GLU A 230 -1.55 -14.39 -8.20
N GLN A 231 -1.47 -13.06 -8.27
CA GLN A 231 -1.30 -12.24 -7.07
C GLN A 231 -2.56 -12.28 -6.21
N ASN A 232 -2.43 -12.13 -4.90
CA ASN A 232 -3.58 -12.20 -3.98
C ASN A 232 -4.16 -10.84 -3.61
N LEU A 233 -3.39 -9.77 -3.84
CA LEU A 233 -3.75 -8.41 -3.47
C LEU A 233 -3.17 -7.41 -4.47
N VAL A 234 -3.98 -6.42 -4.86
CA VAL A 234 -3.57 -5.32 -5.73
C VAL A 234 -3.92 -3.99 -5.10
N PHE A 235 -2.95 -3.07 -5.04
CA PHE A 235 -3.17 -1.72 -4.54
C PHE A 235 -3.55 -0.79 -5.70
N THR A 236 -4.55 0.05 -5.47
CA THR A 236 -5.13 0.99 -6.42
C THR A 236 -5.33 2.35 -5.76
N THR A 237 -5.64 3.37 -6.56
CA THR A 237 -5.92 4.73 -6.07
C THR A 237 -7.28 5.24 -6.52
N LEU A 238 -7.84 6.19 -5.78
CA LEU A 238 -9.00 6.99 -6.19
C LEU A 238 -8.62 8.13 -7.17
N LYS A 239 -7.32 8.44 -7.27
CA LYS A 239 -6.85 9.50 -8.17
C LYS A 239 -7.16 9.12 -9.62
N ARG A 240 -7.38 10.13 -10.45
CA ARG A 240 -7.56 10.02 -11.89
C ARG A 240 -6.59 10.95 -12.59
N GLY A 241 -6.12 10.55 -13.77
CA GLY A 241 -5.24 11.37 -14.59
C GLY A 241 -4.32 10.52 -15.46
N PHE A 242 -3.95 11.06 -16.61
CA PHE A 242 -3.14 10.36 -17.61
C PHE A 242 -1.72 10.03 -17.12
N THR A 243 -1.21 10.75 -16.13
CA THR A 243 0.15 10.58 -15.57
C THR A 243 0.22 9.53 -14.45
N LEU A 244 -0.87 8.80 -14.18
CA LEU A 244 -0.84 7.73 -13.16
C LEU A 244 0.04 6.55 -13.60
N ALA A 245 -0.02 6.16 -14.88
CA ALA A 245 0.81 5.10 -15.44
C ALA A 245 2.32 5.44 -15.33
N ASP A 246 2.69 6.70 -15.55
CA ASP A 246 4.08 7.18 -15.38
C ASP A 246 4.58 7.04 -13.93
N LYS A 247 3.65 6.90 -12.97
CA LYS A 247 3.92 6.71 -11.54
C LYS A 247 3.72 5.26 -11.09
N GLY A 248 3.39 4.34 -12.01
CA GLY A 248 3.12 2.94 -11.69
C GLY A 248 1.83 2.73 -10.89
N LEU A 249 0.92 3.71 -10.96
CA LEU A 249 -0.36 3.71 -10.26
C LEU A 249 -1.49 3.42 -11.24
N ILE A 250 -2.54 2.78 -10.74
CA ILE A 250 -3.77 2.54 -11.51
C ILE A 250 -5.00 2.94 -10.67
N ASN A 251 -5.95 3.61 -11.33
CA ASN A 251 -7.24 3.90 -10.72
C ASN A 251 -8.05 2.60 -10.57
N VAL A 252 -8.81 2.46 -9.48
CA VAL A 252 -9.60 1.25 -9.23
C VAL A 252 -10.60 0.93 -10.36
N ARG A 253 -11.26 1.94 -10.94
CA ARG A 253 -12.20 1.71 -12.05
C ARG A 253 -11.50 1.25 -13.31
N ASP A 254 -10.36 1.87 -13.63
CA ASP A 254 -9.57 1.50 -14.81
C ASP A 254 -9.07 0.06 -14.69
N LEU A 255 -8.64 -0.36 -13.48
CA LEU A 255 -8.25 -1.74 -13.20
C LEU A 255 -9.42 -2.71 -13.41
N MET A 256 -10.59 -2.42 -12.83
CA MET A 256 -11.77 -3.29 -12.96
C MET A 256 -12.22 -3.42 -14.42
N ILE A 257 -12.26 -2.33 -15.18
CA ILE A 257 -12.58 -2.34 -16.61
C ILE A 257 -11.55 -3.16 -17.38
N ALA A 258 -10.26 -2.98 -17.10
CA ALA A 258 -9.20 -3.75 -17.75
C ALA A 258 -9.35 -5.25 -17.48
N TRP A 259 -9.62 -5.65 -16.23
CA TRP A 259 -9.87 -7.05 -15.87
C TRP A 259 -11.08 -7.63 -16.59
N GLU A 260 -12.20 -6.93 -16.62
CA GLU A 260 -13.39 -7.36 -17.38
C GLU A 260 -13.05 -7.57 -18.86
N MET A 261 -12.35 -6.61 -19.49
CA MET A 261 -11.93 -6.70 -20.89
C MET A 261 -10.95 -7.84 -21.17
N LEU A 262 -10.11 -8.20 -20.20
CA LEU A 262 -9.19 -9.33 -20.28
C LEU A 262 -9.86 -10.68 -19.98
N GLY A 263 -11.16 -10.70 -19.66
CA GLY A 263 -11.92 -11.90 -19.35
C GLY A 263 -11.74 -12.37 -17.90
N HIS A 264 -11.29 -11.48 -17.01
CA HIS A 264 -11.22 -11.69 -15.57
C HIS A 264 -12.48 -11.10 -14.94
N SER A 265 -13.45 -11.96 -14.59
CA SER A 265 -14.69 -11.53 -13.97
C SER A 265 -15.02 -12.43 -12.78
N SER A 266 -15.52 -11.81 -11.72
CA SER A 266 -16.15 -12.49 -10.59
C SER A 266 -17.54 -12.94 -11.01
N GLU A 267 -17.64 -14.12 -11.64
CA GLU A 267 -18.93 -14.83 -11.76
C GLU A 267 -19.51 -15.19 -10.39
#